data_AF-A0A3D5HZS9-F1
#
_entry.id   AF-A0A3D5HZS9-F1
#
_cell.length_a   1.000
_cell.length_b   1.000
_cell.length_c   1.000
_cell.angle_alpha   90.00
_cell.angle_beta   90.00
_cell.angle_gamma   90.00
#
_symmetry.space_group_name_H-M   'P 1'
#
loop_
_entity.id
_entity.type
_entity.pdbx_description
1 polymer ?
#
loop_
_entity_poly.entity_id
_entity_poly.type
_entity_poly.pdbx_seq_one_letter_code
_entity_poly.pdbx_strand_id
1 'polypeptide(L)' 'MIDWESLRAIVLDIEGTTCPVDFVTGSLFPYARQHLGTLLSQDDQQAPLKPLLDEVRIAW' A
#
# COMPACT_ATOMS: atom_id res chain seq x y z
N MET A 1 28.53 -19.64 0.13
CA MET A 1 28.03 -19.89 1.50
C MET A 1 28.01 -18.55 2.20
N ILE A 2 26.94 -18.21 2.91
CA ILE A 2 26.85 -16.90 3.59
C ILE A 2 27.83 -16.92 4.77
N ASP A 3 28.69 -15.90 4.84
CA ASP A 3 29.51 -15.63 6.03
C ASP A 3 28.65 -14.89 7.06
N TRP A 4 28.33 -15.60 8.14
CA TRP A 4 27.42 -15.09 9.17
C TRP A 4 28.10 -14.10 10.11
N GLU A 5 29.43 -14.09 10.21
CA GLU A 5 30.14 -13.15 11.10
C GLU A 5 30.18 -11.72 10.52
N SER A 6 30.10 -11.59 9.20
CA SER A 6 30.10 -10.29 8.51
C SER A 6 28.71 -9.77 8.12
N LEU A 7 27.63 -10.51 8.40
CA LEU A 7 26.27 -10.09 8.07
C LEU A 7 25.81 -8.93 8.97
N ARG A 8 25.60 -7.75 8.38
CA ARG A 8 25.19 -6.53 9.11
C ARG A 8 23.71 -6.18 8.96
N ALA A 9 23.08 -6.60 7.88
CA ALA A 9 21.68 -6.34 7.57
C ALA A 9 21.14 -7.36 6.58
N ILE A 10 19.81 -7.51 6.56
CA ILE A 10 19.07 -8.29 5.58
C ILE A 10 18.03 -7.36 4.95
N VAL A 11 17.97 -7.36 3.63
CA VAL A 11 16.91 -6.68 2.88
C VAL A 11 15.94 -7.76 2.40
N LEU A 12 14.66 -7.59 2.75
CA LEU A 12 13.60 -8.51 2.38
C LEU A 12 12.67 -7.84 1.39
N ASP A 13 12.32 -8.58 0.35
CA ASP A 13 11.22 -8.23 -0.54
C ASP A 13 9.86 -8.58 0.13
N ILE A 14 8.76 -8.10 -0.45
CA ILE A 14 7.41 -8.27 0.09
C ILE A 14 6.71 -9.45 -0.60
N GLU A 15 6.29 -9.26 -1.84
CA GLU A 15 5.41 -10.18 -2.57
C GLU A 15 6.16 -11.46 -2.95
N GLY A 16 5.67 -12.60 -2.46
CA GLY A 16 6.33 -13.90 -2.65
C GLY A 16 7.57 -14.13 -1.80
N THR A 17 7.97 -13.16 -0.97
CA THR A 17 9.11 -13.30 -0.04
C THR A 17 8.65 -13.27 1.41
N THR A 18 8.00 -12.20 1.85
CA THR A 18 7.47 -12.08 3.23
C THR A 18 5.93 -12.16 3.28
N CYS A 19 5.28 -12.10 2.12
CA CYS A 19 3.83 -12.15 1.97
C CYS A 19 3.45 -13.07 0.80
N PRO A 20 2.28 -13.76 0.81
CA PRO A 20 1.81 -14.48 -0.36
C PRO A 20 1.71 -13.57 -1.59
N VAL A 21 2.10 -14.08 -2.76
CA VAL A 21 2.10 -13.33 -4.03
C VAL A 21 0.70 -12.77 -4.35
N ASP A 22 -0.34 -13.50 -3.98
CA ASP A 22 -1.74 -13.17 -4.24
C ASP A 22 -2.38 -12.29 -3.16
N PHE A 23 -1.70 -11.98 -2.05
CA PHE A 23 -2.30 -11.18 -0.98
C PHE A 23 -2.61 -9.75 -1.44
N VAL A 24 -1.71 -9.13 -2.20
CA VAL A 24 -1.91 -7.76 -2.67
C VAL A 24 -3.08 -7.68 -3.66
N THR A 25 -3.10 -8.57 -4.64
CA THR A 25 -4.12 -8.59 -5.70
C THR A 25 -5.45 -9.20 -5.25
N GLY A 26 -5.42 -10.17 -4.34
CA GLY A 26 -6.59 -10.89 -3.84
C GLY A 26 -7.20 -10.32 -2.56
N SER A 27 -6.48 -9.48 -1.80
CA SER A 27 -6.98 -8.90 -0.54
C SER A 27 -6.86 -7.37 -0.50
N LEU A 28 -5.67 -6.80 -0.70
CA LEU A 28 -5.48 -5.35 -0.52
C LEU A 28 -6.21 -4.51 -1.58
N PHE A 29 -6.09 -4.87 -2.87
CA PHE A 29 -6.84 -4.16 -3.92
C PHE A 29 -8.36 -4.33 -3.80
N PRO A 30 -8.91 -5.54 -3.55
CA PRO A 30 -10.35 -5.69 -3.31
C PRO A 30 -10.85 -4.88 -2.12
N TYR A 31 -10.12 -4.86 -1.00
CA TYR A 31 -10.47 -4.04 0.16
C TYR A 31 -10.52 -2.55 -0.21
N ALA A 32 -9.46 -2.02 -0.83
CA ALA A 32 -9.42 -0.61 -1.23
C ALA A 32 -10.60 -0.28 -2.17
N ARG A 33 -10.86 -1.11 -3.17
CA ARG A 33 -11.99 -0.92 -4.10
C ARG A 33 -13.34 -0.91 -3.40
N GLN A 34 -13.54 -1.79 -2.42
CA GLN A 34 -14.79 -1.89 -1.66
C GLN A 34 -15.03 -0.66 -0.78
N HIS A 35 -13.98 -0.12 -0.15
CA HIS A 35 -14.11 0.91 0.87
C HIS A 35 -13.86 2.34 0.39
N LEU A 36 -13.11 2.53 -0.71
CA LEU A 36 -12.69 3.84 -1.19
C LEU A 36 -13.89 4.76 -1.52
N GLY A 37 -14.92 4.23 -2.19
CA GLY A 37 -16.10 5.04 -2.53
C GLY A 37 -16.79 5.60 -1.29
N THR A 38 -17.04 4.77 -0.28
CA THR A 38 -17.62 5.20 1.00
C THR A 38 -16.72 6.20 1.71
N LEU A 39 -15.40 5.96 1.75
CA LEU A 39 -14.43 6.86 2.37
C LEU A 39 -14.47 8.27 1.73
N LEU A 40 -14.54 8.34 0.40
CA LEU A 40 -14.59 9.60 -0.36
C LEU A 40 -15.94 10.33 -0.28
N SER A 41 -17.01 9.61 0.01
CA SER A 41 -18.37 10.17 0.10
C SER A 41 -18.68 10.76 1.47
N GLN A 42 -17.83 10.49 2.47
CA GLN A 42 -17.97 11.06 3.80
C GLN A 42 -17.61 12.54 3.73
N ASP A 43 -18.61 13.39 3.98
CA ASP A 43 -18.53 14.86 3.93
C ASP A 43 -17.64 15.47 5.02
N ASP A 44 -17.05 14.61 5.86
CA ASP A 44 -16.08 15.04 6.84
C ASP A 44 -14.89 15.62 6.09
N GLN A 45 -14.50 16.85 6.43
CA GLN A 45 -13.33 17.49 5.84
C GLN A 45 -12.09 16.68 6.23
N GLN A 46 -11.82 15.63 5.47
CA GLN A 46 -10.63 14.82 5.60
C GLN A 46 -9.47 15.66 5.07
N ALA A 47 -9.07 16.64 5.88
CA ALA A 47 -7.91 17.50 5.69
C ALA A 47 -6.68 16.72 5.19
N PRO A 48 -6.39 15.48 5.68
CA PRO A 48 -5.29 14.70 5.13
C PRO A 48 -5.54 14.14 3.71
N LEU A 49 -6.78 13.90 3.28
CA LEU A 49 -7.09 13.38 1.95
C LEU A 49 -7.12 14.46 0.88
N LYS A 50 -7.46 15.69 1.23
CA LYS A 50 -7.54 16.81 0.28
C LYS A 50 -6.27 16.96 -0.60
N PRO A 51 -5.03 17.02 -0.06
CA PRO A 51 -3.85 17.10 -0.89
C PRO A 51 -3.68 15.89 -1.82
N LEU A 52 -4.00 14.67 -1.34
CA LEU A 52 -3.91 13.45 -2.14
C LEU A 52 -4.91 13.47 -3.32
N LEU A 53 -6.12 13.97 -3.10
CA LEU A 53 -7.13 14.11 -4.15
C LEU A 53 -6.74 15.18 -5.18
N ASP A 54 -6.11 16.27 -4.74
CA ASP A 54 -5.62 17.31 -5.63
C ASP A 54 -4.44 16.79 -6.49
N GLU A 55 -3.54 16.00 -5.91
CA GLU A 55 -2.47 15.32 -6.67
C GLU A 55 -3.02 14.40 -7.77
N VAL A 56 -4.02 13.57 -7.46
CA VAL A 56 -4.66 12.69 -8.45
C VAL A 56 -5.31 13.49 -9.58
N ARG A 57 -5.99 14.60 -9.26
CA ARG A 57 -6.62 15.48 -10.26
C ARG A 57 -5.61 16.16 -11.18
N ILE A 58 -4.39 16.43 -10.70
CA ILE A 58 -3.32 17.05 -11.50
C ILE A 58 -2.65 16.03 -12.41
N ALA A 59 -2.51 14.78 -11.94
CA ALA A 59 -1.81 13.73 -12.66
C ALA A 59 -2.60 13.14 -13.86
N TRP A 60 -3.90 13.45 -13.96
CA TRP A 60 -4.83 12.93 -14.97
C TRP A 60 -5.33 14.06 -15.88
#